data_AF-A0A820U447-F1
#
_entry.id   AF-A0A820U447-F1
#
_cell.length_a   1.000
_cell.length_b   1.000
_cell.length_c   1.000
_cell.angle_alpha   90.00
_cell.angle_beta   90.00
_cell.angle_gamma   90.00
#
_symmetry.space_group_name_H-M   'P 1'
#
loop_
_entity.id
_entity.type
_entity.pdbx_description
1 polymer ?
#
loop_
_entity_poly.entity_id
_entity_poly.type
_entity_poly.pdbx_seq_one_letter_code
_entity_poly.pdbx_strand_id
1 'polypeptide(L)'
;MNLLLLFIIFISSIHCQTMKQLNEISVNEELSIGAIVTFLNDKIPNLDQSSEYDLVRPPSSDLDVFSIDNRRHTVNVKRRIDYEQICFNISSLPCRIPISVAVSIHDTIYVYILPIRILNINDNPIKFSVNQTVIEIVENDEYW
;
A
#
# COMPACT_ATOMS: atom_id res chain seq x y z
N MET A 1 11.87 -33.83 33.78
CA MET A 1 11.12 -33.18 32.70
C MET A 1 12.10 -32.82 31.61
N ASN A 2 12.04 -33.48 30.46
CA ASN A 2 13.12 -33.52 29.46
C ASN A 2 13.23 -32.15 28.76
N LEU A 3 14.45 -31.62 28.58
CA LEU A 3 14.69 -30.32 27.92
C LEU A 3 14.09 -30.28 26.50
N LEU A 4 14.06 -31.44 25.84
CA LEU A 4 13.40 -31.66 24.55
C LEU A 4 11.89 -31.44 24.60
N LEU A 5 11.23 -31.82 25.71
CA LEU A 5 9.79 -31.66 25.90
C LEU A 5 9.42 -30.18 26.07
N LEU A 6 10.26 -29.41 26.79
CA LEU A 6 10.11 -27.96 26.93
C LEU A 6 10.28 -27.25 25.58
N PHE A 7 11.22 -27.71 24.74
CA PHE A 7 11.45 -27.15 23.40
C PHE A 7 10.27 -27.40 22.45
N ILE A 8 9.66 -28.59 22.48
CA ILE A 8 8.49 -28.94 21.66
C ILE A 8 7.26 -28.11 22.06
N ILE A 9 7.03 -27.90 23.37
CA ILE A 9 5.94 -27.06 23.89
C ILE A 9 6.17 -25.58 23.52
N PHE A 10 7.42 -25.11 23.51
CA PHE A 10 7.77 -23.76 23.08
C PHE A 10 7.50 -23.54 21.58
N ILE A 11 7.80 -24.53 20.72
CA ILE A 11 7.57 -24.45 19.27
C ILE A 11 6.07 -24.50 18.94
N SER A 12 5.26 -25.28 19.68
CA SER A 12 3.81 -25.34 19.47
C SER A 12 3.05 -24.10 19.96
N SER A 13 3.71 -23.24 20.77
CA SER A 13 3.12 -22.00 21.29
C SER A 13 3.38 -20.79 20.38
N ILE A 14 4.09 -20.99 19.27
CA ILE A 14 4.25 -19.95 18.25
C ILE A 14 2.92 -19.92 17.48
N HIS A 15 2.04 -18.99 17.84
CA HIS A 15 0.83 -18.67 17.08
C HIS A 15 1.25 -18.43 15.63
N CYS A 16 1.02 -19.40 14.77
CA CYS A 16 1.31 -19.29 13.35
C CYS A 16 0.32 -18.28 12.76
N GLN A 17 0.75 -17.03 12.62
CA GLN A 17 -0.03 -16.04 11.91
C GLN A 17 -0.18 -16.50 10.47
N THR A 18 -1.43 -16.74 10.05
CA THR A 18 -1.69 -17.21 8.70
C THR A 18 -1.71 -16.00 7.76
N MET A 19 -0.64 -15.80 7.01
CA MET A 19 -0.59 -14.77 5.98
C MET A 19 -1.27 -15.25 4.70
N LYS A 20 -2.12 -14.40 4.12
CA LYS A 20 -2.81 -14.66 2.84
C LYS A 20 -2.66 -13.46 1.94
N GLN A 21 -2.22 -13.69 0.71
CA GLN A 21 -2.13 -12.64 -0.29
C GLN A 21 -3.46 -12.52 -1.06
N LEU A 22 -3.95 -11.30 -1.19
CA LEU A 22 -5.13 -10.96 -1.97
C LEU A 22 -4.73 -10.52 -3.39
N ASN A 23 -5.72 -10.53 -4.29
CA ASN A 23 -5.53 -10.03 -5.65
C ASN A 23 -5.29 -8.53 -5.66
N GLU A 24 -4.32 -8.10 -6.47
CA GLU A 24 -4.00 -6.67 -6.65
C GLU A 24 -5.22 -5.89 -7.15
N ILE A 25 -5.36 -4.67 -6.64
CA ILE A 25 -6.27 -3.66 -7.19
C ILE A 25 -5.47 -2.46 -7.67
N SER A 26 -6.07 -1.63 -8.52
CA SER A 26 -5.44 -0.41 -9.02
C SER A 26 -6.32 0.81 -8.70
N VAL A 27 -5.69 1.89 -8.30
CA VAL A 27 -6.34 3.20 -8.10
C VAL A 27 -5.47 4.30 -8.67
N ASN A 28 -6.08 5.37 -9.13
CA ASN A 28 -5.34 6.58 -9.50
C ASN A 28 -4.79 7.26 -8.24
N GLU A 29 -3.70 7.97 -8.40
CA GLU A 29 -3.31 9.02 -7.45
C GLU A 29 -4.34 10.16 -7.39
N GLU A 30 -4.13 11.12 -6.49
CA GLU A 30 -4.99 12.31 -6.33
C GLU A 30 -6.47 12.03 -6.03
N LEU A 31 -6.80 10.83 -5.58
CA LEU A 31 -8.12 10.55 -5.00
C LEU A 31 -8.35 11.42 -3.75
N SER A 32 -9.57 11.94 -3.64
CA SER A 32 -9.95 12.76 -2.49
C SER A 32 -9.82 11.99 -1.17
N ILE A 33 -9.41 12.67 -0.11
CA ILE A 33 -9.41 12.09 1.24
C ILE A 33 -10.82 11.61 1.60
N GLY A 34 -10.92 10.39 2.11
CA GLY A 34 -12.16 9.70 2.39
C GLY A 34 -12.72 8.88 1.22
N ALA A 35 -12.18 9.01 0.00
CA ALA A 35 -12.59 8.20 -1.14
C ALA A 35 -12.46 6.70 -0.84
N ILE A 36 -13.44 5.92 -1.27
CA ILE A 36 -13.44 4.47 -1.09
C ILE A 36 -12.52 3.86 -2.15
N VAL A 37 -11.53 3.10 -1.68
CA VAL A 37 -10.59 2.33 -2.50
C VAL A 37 -11.19 0.97 -2.82
N THR A 38 -11.71 0.27 -1.81
CA THR A 38 -12.34 -1.04 -1.97
C THR A 38 -13.22 -1.40 -0.77
N PHE A 39 -14.06 -2.41 -0.97
CA PHE A 39 -14.89 -3.04 0.06
C PHE A 39 -14.20 -4.34 0.50
N LEU A 40 -13.94 -4.48 1.80
CA LEU A 40 -13.16 -5.60 2.36
C LEU A 40 -13.95 -6.91 2.40
N ASN A 41 -15.28 -6.85 2.55
CA ASN A 41 -16.17 -8.01 2.51
C ASN A 41 -16.12 -8.75 1.16
N ASP A 42 -15.78 -8.05 0.07
CA ASP A 42 -15.60 -8.66 -1.26
C ASP A 42 -14.21 -9.28 -1.46
N LYS A 43 -13.26 -9.01 -0.54
CA LYS A 43 -11.86 -9.42 -0.66
C LYS A 43 -11.46 -10.46 0.39
N ILE A 44 -11.97 -10.33 1.60
CA ILE A 44 -11.62 -11.17 2.74
C ILE A 44 -12.80 -12.12 3.01
N PRO A 45 -12.62 -13.43 2.83
CA PRO A 45 -13.67 -14.40 3.11
C PRO A 45 -13.99 -14.43 4.60
N ASN A 46 -15.28 -14.58 4.93
CA ASN A 46 -15.79 -14.69 6.29
C ASN A 46 -15.41 -13.49 7.20
N LEU A 47 -15.26 -12.29 6.61
CA LEU A 47 -14.97 -11.07 7.38
C LEU A 47 -16.08 -10.75 8.40
N ASP A 48 -17.31 -11.12 8.08
CA ASP A 48 -18.49 -11.02 8.96
C ASP A 48 -18.40 -11.88 10.23
N GLN A 49 -17.59 -12.94 10.21
CA GLN A 49 -17.32 -13.78 11.38
C GLN A 49 -16.21 -13.23 12.27
N SER A 50 -15.57 -12.12 11.88
CA SER A 50 -14.51 -11.53 12.67
C SER A 50 -15.04 -10.80 13.91
N SER A 51 -14.34 -10.93 15.03
CA SER A 51 -14.62 -10.14 16.23
C SER A 51 -14.02 -8.73 16.15
N GLU A 52 -12.91 -8.61 15.42
CA GLU A 52 -12.18 -7.36 15.20
C GLU A 52 -11.26 -7.51 13.98
N TYR A 53 -11.09 -6.43 13.22
CA TYR A 53 -10.04 -6.30 12.24
C TYR A 53 -9.57 -4.85 12.10
N ASP A 54 -8.31 -4.67 11.74
CA ASP A 54 -7.71 -3.34 11.53
C ASP A 54 -6.54 -3.40 10.55
N LEU A 55 -6.11 -2.23 10.07
CA LEU A 55 -4.87 -2.07 9.33
C LEU A 55 -3.68 -2.29 10.26
N VAL A 56 -2.77 -3.16 9.83
CA VAL A 56 -1.44 -3.22 10.41
C VAL A 56 -0.70 -1.95 10.01
N ARG A 57 -0.12 -1.29 11.01
CA ARG A 57 0.66 -0.07 10.82
C ARG A 57 1.73 -0.30 9.73
N PRO A 58 1.81 0.56 8.71
CA PRO A 58 2.82 0.43 7.67
C PRO A 58 4.23 0.72 8.23
N PRO A 59 5.28 0.26 7.53
CA PRO A 59 6.66 0.39 8.01
C PRO A 59 7.16 1.84 8.04
N SER A 60 6.55 2.74 7.28
CA SER A 60 6.87 4.17 7.26
C SER A 60 5.61 5.04 7.22
N SER A 61 5.71 6.28 7.72
CA SER A 61 4.67 7.31 7.59
C SER A 61 4.33 7.61 6.12
N ASP A 62 5.34 7.51 5.26
CA ASP A 62 5.23 7.73 3.82
C ASP A 62 4.41 6.67 3.09
N LEU A 63 4.03 5.60 3.79
CA LEU A 63 3.10 4.57 3.32
C LEU A 63 1.76 4.54 4.09
N ASP A 64 1.60 5.40 5.10
CA ASP A 64 0.36 5.55 5.86
C ASP A 64 -0.67 6.42 5.10
N VAL A 65 -1.09 5.93 3.92
CA VAL A 65 -2.03 6.59 3.00
C VAL A 65 -3.45 6.07 3.05
N PHE A 66 -3.68 4.92 3.68
CA PHE A 66 -4.99 4.27 3.74
C PHE A 66 -5.49 4.15 5.17
N SER A 67 -6.80 4.05 5.32
CA SER A 67 -7.52 3.82 6.57
C SER A 67 -8.62 2.79 6.34
N ILE A 68 -9.08 2.12 7.41
CA ILE A 68 -10.27 1.28 7.36
C ILE A 68 -11.43 2.01 8.04
N ASP A 69 -12.60 1.94 7.41
CA ASP A 69 -13.87 2.20 8.04
C ASP A 69 -14.52 0.87 8.43
N ASN A 70 -14.44 0.53 9.71
CA ASN A 70 -15.00 -0.72 10.24
C ASN A 70 -16.53 -0.78 10.15
N ARG A 71 -17.24 0.36 10.08
CA ARG A 71 -18.70 0.37 9.97
C ARG A 71 -19.17 0.10 8.55
N ARG A 72 -18.41 0.59 7.56
CA ARG A 72 -18.73 0.41 6.13
C ARG A 72 -17.98 -0.76 5.49
N HIS A 73 -17.06 -1.38 6.21
CA HIS A 73 -16.14 -2.40 5.70
C HIS A 73 -15.34 -1.92 4.50
N THR A 74 -14.88 -0.66 4.50
CA THR A 74 -14.16 -0.06 3.36
C THR A 74 -12.73 0.28 3.72
N VAL A 75 -11.85 0.21 2.72
CA VAL A 75 -10.55 0.90 2.74
C VAL A 75 -10.75 2.27 2.12
N ASN A 76 -10.29 3.32 2.80
CA ASN A 76 -10.46 4.71 2.39
C ASN A 76 -9.10 5.42 2.31
N VAL A 77 -9.03 6.40 1.41
CA VAL A 77 -7.88 7.32 1.33
C VAL A 77 -7.80 8.14 2.62
N LYS A 78 -6.68 8.03 3.34
CA LYS A 78 -6.42 8.74 4.60
C LYS A 78 -5.72 10.07 4.37
N ARG A 79 -4.81 10.13 3.40
CA ARG A 79 -4.08 11.34 2.99
C ARG A 79 -3.84 11.33 1.49
N ARG A 80 -3.43 12.49 0.96
CA ARG A 80 -3.07 12.64 -0.46
C ARG A 80 -2.05 11.57 -0.87
N ILE A 81 -2.36 10.92 -1.98
CA ILE A 81 -1.51 9.95 -2.67
C ILE A 81 -0.96 10.71 -3.87
N ASP A 82 0.32 11.03 -3.81
CA ASP A 82 1.09 11.69 -4.88
C ASP A 82 2.10 10.65 -5.37
N TYR A 83 1.96 10.23 -6.62
CA TYR A 83 2.73 9.13 -7.22
C TYR A 83 4.20 9.48 -7.21
N GLU A 84 4.56 10.69 -7.62
CA GLU A 84 5.94 11.16 -7.68
C GLU A 84 6.57 11.13 -6.28
N GLN A 85 5.91 11.68 -5.27
CA GLN A 85 6.44 11.70 -3.91
C GLN A 85 6.56 10.29 -3.31
N ILE A 86 5.59 9.40 -3.51
CA ILE A 86 5.60 8.09 -2.86
C ILE A 86 6.44 7.08 -3.64
N CYS A 87 6.17 6.92 -4.94
CA CYS A 87 6.71 5.85 -5.77
C CYS A 87 8.19 6.03 -6.08
N PHE A 88 8.67 7.28 -6.25
CA PHE A 88 10.11 7.53 -6.38
C PHE A 88 10.85 7.28 -5.07
N ASN A 89 10.25 7.63 -3.92
CA ASN A 89 10.87 7.40 -2.61
C ASN A 89 11.02 5.91 -2.29
N ILE A 90 10.01 5.09 -2.58
CA ILE A 90 10.06 3.65 -2.28
C ILE A 90 10.78 2.82 -3.35
N SER A 91 11.21 3.42 -4.47
CA SER A 91 11.90 2.75 -5.58
C SER A 91 11.18 1.48 -6.08
N SER A 92 9.84 1.47 -6.05
CA SER A 92 9.02 0.32 -6.42
C SER A 92 8.39 0.53 -7.79
N LEU A 93 8.74 -0.33 -8.76
CA LEU A 93 8.18 -0.34 -10.10
C LEU A 93 7.69 -1.76 -10.47
N PRO A 94 6.40 -1.96 -10.75
CA PRO A 94 5.32 -0.97 -10.72
C PRO A 94 5.04 -0.46 -9.30
N CYS A 95 4.57 0.80 -9.17
CA CYS A 95 4.32 1.38 -7.85
C CYS A 95 3.21 0.66 -7.10
N ARG A 96 3.57 0.03 -5.99
CA ARG A 96 2.66 -0.75 -5.14
C ARG A 96 2.79 -0.31 -3.70
N ILE A 97 1.65 -0.02 -3.09
CA ILE A 97 1.51 0.22 -1.65
C ILE A 97 0.69 -0.95 -1.09
N PRO A 98 1.33 -2.01 -0.56
CA PRO A 98 0.60 -3.09 0.07
C PRO A 98 0.05 -2.62 1.42
N ILE A 99 -1.22 -2.93 1.67
CA ILE A 99 -1.79 -2.85 3.02
C ILE A 99 -1.92 -4.24 3.61
N SER A 100 -1.78 -4.33 4.93
CA SER A 100 -1.99 -5.57 5.68
C SER A 100 -3.20 -5.39 6.59
N VAL A 101 -4.17 -6.28 6.51
CA VAL A 101 -5.36 -6.29 7.35
C VAL A 101 -5.26 -7.49 8.29
N ALA A 102 -5.15 -7.22 9.60
CA ALA A 102 -5.19 -8.27 10.61
C ALA A 102 -6.65 -8.55 10.97
N VAL A 103 -7.08 -9.82 10.88
CA VAL A 103 -8.46 -10.25 11.10
C VAL A 103 -8.45 -11.38 12.11
N SER A 104 -9.22 -11.23 13.19
CA SER A 104 -9.38 -12.25 14.23
C SER A 104 -10.65 -13.09 13.97
N ILE A 105 -10.49 -14.39 13.76
CA ILE A 105 -11.59 -15.34 13.53
C ILE A 105 -11.32 -16.59 14.38
N HIS A 106 -12.24 -16.95 15.28
CA HIS A 106 -12.16 -18.16 16.14
C HIS A 106 -10.77 -18.35 16.80
N ASP A 107 -10.29 -17.35 17.54
CA ASP A 107 -8.97 -17.34 18.24
C ASP A 107 -7.74 -17.49 17.32
N THR A 108 -7.94 -17.33 16.01
CA THR A 108 -6.88 -17.36 15.00
C THR A 108 -6.76 -15.99 14.33
N ILE A 109 -5.54 -15.48 14.23
CA ILE A 109 -5.23 -14.22 13.53
C ILE A 109 -4.79 -14.54 12.10
N TYR A 110 -5.53 -13.99 11.14
CA TYR A 110 -5.17 -13.97 9.72
C TYR A 110 -4.63 -12.59 9.35
N VAL A 111 -3.56 -12.56 8.56
CA VAL A 111 -3.04 -11.32 7.99
C VAL A 111 -3.24 -11.35 6.48
N TYR A 112 -4.16 -10.53 6.00
CA TYR A 112 -4.44 -10.39 4.57
C TYR A 112 -3.62 -9.25 3.98
N ILE A 113 -2.79 -9.55 2.99
CA ILE A 113 -1.97 -8.55 2.29
C ILE A 113 -2.67 -8.19 0.99
N LEU A 114 -3.09 -6.93 0.84
CA LEU A 114 -3.69 -6.39 -0.37
C LEU A 114 -2.70 -5.46 -1.07
N PRO A 115 -2.11 -5.87 -2.21
CA PRO A 115 -1.34 -4.97 -3.05
C PRO A 115 -2.26 -3.93 -3.69
N ILE A 116 -1.98 -2.65 -3.49
CA ILE A 116 -2.66 -1.55 -4.16
C ILE A 116 -1.68 -0.92 -5.12
N ARG A 117 -1.91 -1.09 -6.42
CA ARG A 117 -1.15 -0.42 -7.47
C ARG A 117 -1.63 1.02 -7.62
N ILE A 118 -0.70 1.95 -7.54
CA ILE A 118 -0.99 3.37 -7.79
C ILE A 118 -0.73 3.64 -9.28
N LEU A 119 -1.73 4.22 -9.94
CA LEU A 119 -1.66 4.64 -11.33
C LEU A 119 -1.32 6.12 -11.37
N ASN A 120 -0.25 6.43 -12.10
CA ASN A 120 0.17 7.80 -12.38
C ASN A 120 -0.84 8.46 -13.32
N ILE A 121 -1.23 9.70 -13.03
CA ILE A 121 -2.02 10.56 -13.91
C ILE A 121 -1.18 11.78 -14.30
N ASN A 122 -1.51 12.39 -15.45
CA ASN A 122 -0.80 13.59 -15.90
C ASN A 122 -1.30 14.86 -15.16
N ASP A 123 -1.01 14.98 -13.86
CA ASP A 123 -1.33 16.13 -13.01
C ASP A 123 -0.15 17.11 -12.84
N ASN A 124 1.04 16.69 -13.24
CA ASN A 124 2.26 17.48 -13.17
C ASN A 124 2.56 18.17 -14.52
N PRO A 125 2.38 19.50 -14.64
CA PRO A 125 2.74 20.21 -15.86
C PRO A 125 4.26 20.21 -16.06
N ILE A 126 4.68 20.22 -17.32
CA ILE A 126 6.09 20.41 -17.68
C ILE A 126 6.55 21.76 -17.13
N LYS A 127 7.64 21.76 -16.36
CA LYS A 127 8.29 22.96 -15.82
C LYS A 127 9.68 23.09 -16.40
N PHE A 128 9.95 24.22 -17.03
CA PHE A 128 11.30 24.59 -17.43
C PHE A 128 12.01 25.27 -16.27
N SER A 129 13.33 25.05 -16.13
CA SER A 129 14.15 25.70 -15.11
C SER A 129 14.27 27.22 -15.30
N VAL A 130 14.02 27.69 -16.52
CA VAL A 130 14.03 29.11 -16.90
C VAL A 130 12.88 29.39 -17.86
N ASN A 131 12.39 30.63 -17.86
CA ASN A 131 11.31 31.04 -18.76
C ASN A 131 11.78 31.22 -20.21
N GLN A 132 13.06 31.50 -20.41
CA GLN A 132 13.66 31.68 -21.73
C GLN A 132 15.09 31.16 -21.70
N THR A 133 15.44 30.40 -22.75
CA THR A 133 16.81 29.99 -23.04
C THR A 133 17.19 30.61 -24.38
N VAL A 134 18.34 31.28 -24.44
CA VAL A 134 18.92 31.79 -25.69
C VAL A 134 20.02 30.82 -26.11
N ILE A 135 19.92 30.29 -27.32
CA ILE A 135 20.92 29.42 -27.94
C ILE A 135 21.46 30.16 -29.16
N GLU A 136 22.76 30.42 -29.18
CA GLU A 136 23.44 31.04 -30.31
C GLU A 136 24.19 29.96 -31.09
N ILE A 137 23.95 29.89 -32.40
CA ILE A 137 24.56 28.91 -33.30
C ILE A 137 25.32 29.69 -34.37
N VAL A 138 26.58 29.30 -34.61
CA VAL A 138 27.41 29.90 -35.65
C VAL A 138 27.00 29.34 -37.00
N GLU A 139 26.95 30.20 -38.03
CA GLU A 139 26.47 29.81 -39.38
C GLU A 139 27.23 28.65 -40.02
N ASN A 140 28.51 28.46 -39.66
CA ASN A 140 29.39 27.42 -40.18
C ASN A 140 29.68 26.32 -39.16
N ASP A 141 28.76 26.06 -38.23
CA ASP A 141 28.91 24.94 -37.31
C ASP A 141 28.74 23.62 -38.08
N GLU A 142 29.85 22.94 -38.40
CA GLU A 142 29.87 21.67 -39.14
C GLU A 142 29.23 20.50 -38.37
N TYR A 143 28.85 20.71 -37.10
CA TYR A 143 28.23 19.70 -36.24
C TYR A 143 26.71 19.86 -36.08
N TRP A 144 26.08 20.80 -36.81
CA TRP A 144 24.63 21.03 -36.83
C TRP A 144 24.04 21.07 -38.24
#